data_AF-A0A2V5WZD2-F1
#
_entry.id   AF-A0A2V5WZD2-F1
#
_cell.length_a   1.000
_cell.length_b   1.000
_cell.length_c   1.000
_cell.angle_alpha   90.00
_cell.angle_beta   90.00
_cell.angle_gamma   90.00
#
_symmetry.space_group_name_H-M   'P 1'
#
loop_
_entity.id
_entity.type
_entity.pdbx_description
1 polymer ?
#
loop_
_entity_poly.entity_id
_entity_poly.type
_entity_poly.pdbx_seq_one_letter_code
_entity_poly.pdbx_strand_id
1 'polypeptide(L)'
;MFPINRFIRSFFKFLAAIVSVFLPISAFASPPIGVLDDTHAAIRAVMAVQGEVTPDLMRQPEILGTAVGVDAAGTPVLTVYVDRDAANAGEVIRSLPRDVRGAGVQVHLTDKFRAMAKPPWAGGGGHSVSHTAKQTPPIQLGTSGGWSKDLANGYCCGGTLGSLVKIGSTQYILSNYHVFESDIVSGGNNTVATTGDPIIQPGLIDVNCNKNNAQTVGTLVKKSSLPNSNVDCSIAQISSGMVRTDGAILEIGTISSSTVSAAINQAVKKSGRTTGLSHSAVSGLNATVSVTYDAVSF
;
A
#
# COMPACT_ATOMS: atom_id res chain seq x y z
N MET A 1 -26.84 -48.57 -77.24
CA MET A 1 -27.03 -49.73 -76.34
C MET A 1 -26.67 -49.27 -74.92
N PHE A 2 -27.66 -48.91 -74.10
CA PHE A 2 -27.55 -48.94 -72.62
C PHE A 2 -27.84 -50.40 -72.18
N PRO A 3 -27.62 -50.86 -70.91
CA PRO A 3 -27.26 -50.18 -69.64
C PRO A 3 -26.08 -50.92 -68.90
N ILE A 4 -25.64 -50.68 -67.65
CA ILE A 4 -26.31 -50.80 -66.33
C ILE A 4 -25.38 -50.26 -65.21
N ASN A 5 -25.99 -49.52 -64.28
CA ASN A 5 -25.50 -49.06 -62.98
C ASN A 5 -24.95 -50.16 -62.05
N ARG A 6 -23.91 -49.86 -61.26
CA ARG A 6 -24.00 -50.00 -59.79
C ARG A 6 -22.90 -49.24 -59.03
N PHE A 7 -23.39 -48.24 -58.30
CA PHE A 7 -22.80 -47.56 -57.16
C PHE A 7 -22.34 -48.55 -56.07
N ILE A 8 -21.21 -48.28 -55.37
CA ILE A 8 -21.01 -48.34 -53.90
C ILE A 8 -19.52 -48.55 -53.49
N ARG A 9 -18.97 -47.47 -52.90
CA ARG A 9 -18.14 -47.32 -51.68
C ARG A 9 -16.82 -48.10 -51.47
N SER A 10 -15.82 -47.26 -51.19
CA SER A 10 -14.81 -47.34 -50.12
C SER A 10 -13.53 -48.12 -50.42
N PHE A 11 -12.38 -47.43 -50.47
CA PHE A 11 -11.31 -47.60 -49.47
C PHE A 11 -10.15 -46.58 -49.66
N PHE A 12 -9.94 -45.74 -48.65
CA PHE A 12 -8.67 -45.30 -48.03
C PHE A 12 -7.56 -44.61 -48.88
N LYS A 13 -7.28 -43.31 -48.67
CA LYS A 13 -6.47 -42.63 -47.60
C LYS A 13 -5.00 -42.42 -48.00
N PHE A 14 -4.62 -41.17 -48.27
CA PHE A 14 -3.52 -40.44 -47.59
C PHE A 14 -3.39 -39.04 -48.20
N LEU A 15 -3.88 -38.00 -47.50
CA LEU A 15 -3.43 -36.63 -47.73
C LEU A 15 -3.17 -36.01 -46.36
N ALA A 16 -1.91 -35.71 -46.09
CA ALA A 16 -1.46 -35.08 -44.86
C ALA A 16 -2.00 -33.64 -44.82
N ALA A 17 -2.95 -33.38 -43.91
CA ALA A 17 -3.38 -32.04 -43.57
C ALA A 17 -2.41 -31.46 -42.53
N ILE A 18 -1.54 -30.53 -42.96
CA ILE A 18 -0.75 -29.69 -42.06
C ILE A 18 -1.71 -28.65 -41.47
N VAL A 19 -2.24 -28.92 -40.29
CA VAL A 19 -2.97 -27.94 -39.49
C VAL A 19 -1.93 -27.02 -38.84
N SER A 20 -1.75 -25.83 -39.42
CA SER A 20 -0.99 -24.76 -38.76
C SER A 20 -1.81 -24.24 -37.58
N VAL A 21 -1.48 -24.72 -36.39
CA VAL A 21 -1.99 -24.17 -35.12
C VAL A 21 -1.35 -22.79 -34.93
N PHE A 22 -2.10 -21.73 -35.23
CA PHE A 22 -1.77 -20.39 -34.76
C PHE A 22 -2.02 -20.33 -33.25
N LEU A 23 -0.98 -20.62 -32.46
CA LEU A 23 -0.96 -20.24 -31.06
C LEU A 23 -0.96 -18.70 -30.98
N PRO A 24 -1.91 -18.07 -30.26
CA PRO A 24 -1.77 -16.67 -29.95
C PRO A 24 -0.57 -16.54 -29.02
N ILE A 25 0.54 -16.04 -29.56
CA ILE A 25 1.64 -15.56 -28.73
C ILE A 25 1.08 -14.31 -28.05
N SER A 26 0.52 -14.49 -26.86
CA SER A 26 0.42 -13.40 -25.89
C SER A 26 1.86 -12.97 -25.63
N ALA A 27 2.30 -11.95 -26.36
CA ALA A 27 3.52 -11.26 -26.04
C ALA A 27 3.29 -10.58 -24.69
N PHE A 28 3.63 -11.29 -23.61
CA PHE A 28 3.98 -10.63 -22.37
C PHE A 28 5.16 -9.74 -22.73
N ALA A 29 4.92 -8.43 -22.85
CA ALA A 29 5.99 -7.48 -22.95
C ALA A 29 6.94 -7.76 -21.78
N SER A 30 8.16 -8.20 -22.08
CA SER A 30 9.20 -8.27 -21.07
C SER A 30 9.34 -6.87 -20.47
N PRO A 31 9.46 -6.71 -19.13
CA PRO A 31 9.72 -5.41 -18.56
C PRO A 31 10.96 -4.81 -19.27
N PRO A 32 10.99 -3.49 -19.50
CA PRO A 32 12.13 -2.85 -20.12
C PRO A 32 13.41 -3.28 -19.40
N ILE A 33 14.47 -3.54 -20.18
CA ILE A 33 15.82 -3.65 -19.63
C ILE A 33 16.06 -2.38 -18.78
N GLY A 34 16.08 -2.51 -17.46
CA GLY A 34 16.32 -1.39 -16.53
C GLY A 34 15.21 -1.01 -15.55
N VAL A 35 14.07 -1.71 -15.49
CA VAL A 35 13.12 -1.51 -14.36
C VAL A 35 13.56 -2.33 -13.15
N LEU A 36 13.81 -1.65 -12.03
CA LEU A 36 14.26 -2.25 -10.77
C LEU A 36 13.07 -2.50 -9.84
N ASP A 37 12.23 -3.47 -10.23
CA ASP A 37 11.11 -3.98 -9.44
C ASP A 37 11.42 -5.33 -8.76
N ASP A 38 10.43 -5.91 -8.09
CA ASP A 38 10.53 -7.18 -7.38
C ASP A 38 10.71 -8.41 -8.29
N THR A 39 10.67 -8.25 -9.61
CA THR A 39 10.97 -9.32 -10.59
C THR A 39 12.43 -9.30 -11.05
N HIS A 40 13.14 -8.18 -10.84
CA HIS A 40 14.52 -8.03 -11.26
C HIS A 40 15.48 -8.93 -10.46
N ALA A 41 16.32 -9.70 -11.15
CA ALA A 41 17.18 -10.72 -10.51
C ALA A 41 18.13 -10.14 -9.45
N ALA A 42 18.76 -9.00 -9.73
CA ALA A 42 19.64 -8.34 -8.77
C ALA A 42 18.87 -7.78 -7.56
N ILE A 43 17.62 -7.33 -7.73
CA ILE A 43 16.77 -6.89 -6.61
C ILE A 43 16.44 -8.09 -5.73
N ARG A 44 16.02 -9.21 -6.32
CA ARG A 44 15.73 -10.45 -5.59
C ARG A 44 16.94 -11.00 -4.83
N ALA A 45 18.14 -10.90 -5.41
CA ALA A 45 19.37 -11.30 -4.74
C ALA A 45 19.60 -10.48 -3.46
N VAL A 46 19.45 -9.15 -3.53
CA VAL A 46 19.56 -8.28 -2.34
C VAL A 46 18.41 -8.52 -1.36
N MET A 47 17.17 -8.77 -1.81
CA MET A 47 16.05 -9.11 -0.94
C MET A 47 16.30 -10.40 -0.14
N ALA A 48 16.94 -11.41 -0.75
CA ALA A 48 17.31 -12.64 -0.06
C ALA A 48 18.32 -12.37 1.06
N VAL A 49 19.38 -11.59 0.75
CA VAL A 49 20.37 -11.18 1.76
C VAL A 49 19.72 -10.34 2.87
N GLN A 50 18.86 -9.38 2.51
CA GLN A 50 18.12 -8.54 3.45
C GLN A 50 17.32 -9.40 4.43
N GLY A 51 16.59 -10.41 3.94
CA GLY A 51 15.78 -11.29 4.78
C GLY A 51 16.58 -12.03 5.84
N GLU A 52 17.82 -12.40 5.54
CA GLU A 52 18.71 -13.11 6.47
C GLU A 52 19.31 -12.19 7.54
N VAL A 53 19.63 -10.93 7.20
CA VAL A 53 20.38 -10.03 8.10
C VAL A 53 19.49 -9.07 8.89
N THR A 54 18.27 -8.78 8.39
CA THR A 54 17.37 -7.80 9.02
C THR A 54 17.03 -8.12 10.48
N PRO A 55 16.71 -9.37 10.88
CA PRO A 55 16.42 -9.69 12.27
C PRO A 55 17.57 -9.33 13.23
N ASP A 56 18.81 -9.49 12.80
CA ASP A 56 20.00 -9.22 13.61
C ASP A 56 20.33 -7.73 13.64
N LEU A 57 20.22 -7.06 12.50
CA LEU A 57 20.42 -5.61 12.40
C LEU A 57 19.40 -4.85 13.26
N MET A 58 18.12 -5.24 13.20
CA MET A 58 17.05 -4.58 13.96
C MET A 58 17.05 -4.88 15.46
N ARG A 59 17.98 -5.71 15.97
CA ARG A 59 18.23 -5.83 17.41
C ARG A 59 19.00 -4.63 17.97
N GLN A 60 19.69 -3.86 17.11
CA GLN A 60 20.36 -2.63 17.51
C GLN A 60 19.35 -1.47 17.54
N PRO A 61 19.22 -0.74 18.65
CA PRO A 61 18.21 0.31 18.79
C PRO A 61 18.41 1.50 17.84
N GLU A 62 19.63 1.70 17.35
CA GLU A 62 19.97 2.74 16.37
C GLU A 62 19.55 2.38 14.94
N ILE A 63 19.29 1.10 14.65
CA ILE A 63 18.83 0.66 13.33
C ILE A 63 17.31 0.77 13.26
N LEU A 64 16.83 1.69 12.43
CA LEU A 64 15.41 1.98 12.23
C LEU A 64 14.75 1.03 11.22
N GLY A 65 15.55 0.36 10.39
CA GLY A 65 15.04 -0.60 9.43
C GLY A 65 16.02 -0.91 8.31
N THR A 66 15.57 -1.75 7.38
CA THR A 66 16.29 -2.10 6.15
C THR A 66 15.37 -2.04 4.94
N ALA A 67 15.93 -1.84 3.75
CA ALA A 67 15.24 -1.95 2.47
C ALA A 67 16.23 -2.37 1.36
N VAL A 68 15.70 -2.75 0.21
CA VAL A 68 16.49 -2.84 -1.03
C VAL A 68 16.41 -1.50 -1.76
N GLY A 69 17.53 -0.78 -1.84
CA GLY A 69 17.66 0.48 -2.56
C GLY A 69 18.62 0.36 -3.74
N VAL A 70 19.08 1.49 -4.25
CA VAL A 70 20.15 1.56 -5.26
C VAL A 70 21.21 2.58 -4.85
N ASP A 71 22.46 2.30 -5.21
CA ASP A 71 23.56 3.24 -5.06
C ASP A 71 23.54 4.32 -6.17
N ALA A 72 24.54 5.21 -6.15
CA ALA A 72 24.68 6.29 -7.13
C ALA A 72 24.89 5.79 -8.58
N ALA A 73 25.34 4.54 -8.77
CA ALA A 73 25.50 3.91 -10.08
C ALA A 73 24.23 3.16 -10.52
N GLY A 74 23.18 3.12 -9.69
CA GLY A 74 21.95 2.37 -9.95
C GLY A 74 22.07 0.88 -9.60
N THR A 75 23.12 0.47 -8.90
CA THR A 75 23.30 -0.93 -8.47
C THR A 75 22.42 -1.22 -7.26
N PRO A 76 21.62 -2.30 -7.26
CA PRO A 76 20.88 -2.71 -6.07
C PRO A 76 21.77 -2.95 -4.85
N VAL A 77 21.37 -2.39 -3.71
CA VAL A 77 22.11 -2.46 -2.44
C VAL A 77 21.18 -2.66 -1.25
N LEU A 78 21.70 -3.25 -0.17
CA LEU A 78 21.03 -3.28 1.12
C LEU A 78 21.12 -1.87 1.72
N THR A 79 19.99 -1.17 1.78
CA THR A 79 19.89 0.10 2.50
C THR A 79 19.59 -0.17 3.97
N VAL A 80 20.38 0.40 4.87
CA VAL A 80 20.21 0.33 6.32
C VAL A 80 19.85 1.72 6.82
N TYR A 81 18.65 1.87 7.38
CA TYR A 81 18.19 3.13 7.97
C TYR A 81 18.72 3.25 9.39
N VAL A 82 19.49 4.29 9.66
CA VAL A 82 20.09 4.55 10.97
C VAL A 82 19.50 5.83 11.55
N ASP A 83 19.15 5.79 12.83
CA ASP A 83 18.68 6.96 13.58
C ASP A 83 19.82 7.98 13.66
N ARG A 84 19.61 9.12 13.02
CA ARG A 84 20.62 10.20 13.01
C ARG A 84 20.82 10.86 14.36
N ASP A 85 19.82 10.78 15.25
CA ASP A 85 19.85 11.41 16.56
C ASP A 85 20.33 10.44 17.65
N ALA A 86 20.59 9.18 17.30
CA ALA A 86 21.10 8.22 18.26
C ALA A 86 22.54 8.53 18.68
N ALA A 87 22.79 8.51 19.99
CA ALA A 87 24.11 8.81 20.57
C ALA A 87 25.24 7.94 19.98
N ASN A 88 24.96 6.68 19.66
CA ASN A 88 25.94 5.74 19.13
C ASN A 88 25.88 5.59 17.59
N ALA A 89 25.14 6.43 16.88
CA ALA A 89 24.98 6.31 15.42
C ALA A 89 26.34 6.22 14.69
N GLY A 90 27.32 7.04 15.08
CA GLY A 90 28.65 7.02 14.47
C GLY A 90 29.45 5.73 14.70
N GLU A 91 29.22 5.02 15.80
CA GLU A 91 29.84 3.71 16.03
C GLU A 91 29.16 2.62 15.19
N VAL A 92 27.83 2.61 15.16
CA VAL A 92 27.03 1.68 14.35
C VAL A 92 27.38 1.80 12.86
N ILE A 93 27.50 3.02 12.34
CA ILE A 93 27.88 3.24 10.94
C ILE A 93 29.27 2.67 10.63
N ARG A 94 30.22 2.75 11.58
CA ARG A 94 31.57 2.23 11.40
C ARG A 94 31.65 0.71 11.52
N SER A 95 30.75 0.10 12.29
CA SER A 95 30.69 -1.35 12.48
C SER A 95 29.91 -2.09 11.40
N LEU A 96 29.02 -1.39 10.68
CA LEU A 96 28.30 -1.98 9.55
C LEU A 96 29.29 -2.39 8.44
N PRO A 97 29.18 -3.64 7.94
CA PRO A 97 30.02 -4.08 6.83
C PRO A 97 29.65 -3.30 5.56
N ARG A 98 30.61 -3.05 4.67
CA ARG A 98 30.37 -2.39 3.37
C ARG A 98 29.72 -3.32 2.34
N ASP A 99 29.87 -4.61 2.53
CA ASP A 99 29.30 -5.68 1.73
C ASP A 99 28.86 -6.82 2.65
N VAL A 100 27.72 -7.42 2.35
CA VAL A 100 27.28 -8.65 3.00
C VAL A 100 26.81 -9.62 1.94
N ARG A 101 27.50 -10.76 1.83
CA ARG A 101 27.17 -11.85 0.89
C ARG A 101 27.09 -11.35 -0.57
N GLY A 102 27.92 -10.39 -0.96
CA GLY A 102 27.95 -9.82 -2.31
C GLY A 102 26.90 -8.73 -2.56
N ALA A 103 26.11 -8.35 -1.55
CA ALA A 103 25.26 -7.17 -1.58
C ALA A 103 25.99 -6.00 -0.92
N GLY A 104 26.22 -4.92 -1.67
CA GLY A 104 26.69 -3.66 -1.11
C GLY A 104 25.74 -3.13 -0.03
N VAL A 105 26.30 -2.52 1.01
CA VAL A 105 25.54 -1.92 2.11
C VAL A 105 25.63 -0.41 2.03
N GLN A 106 24.48 0.24 2.02
CA GLN A 106 24.37 1.70 2.05
C GLN A 106 23.66 2.13 3.33
N VAL A 107 24.29 3.04 4.06
CA VAL A 107 23.68 3.68 5.22
C VAL A 107 22.82 4.85 4.76
N HIS A 108 21.60 4.93 5.28
CA HIS A 108 20.72 6.08 5.14
C HIS A 108 20.38 6.66 6.51
N LEU A 109 20.93 7.84 6.82
CA LEU A 109 20.63 8.54 8.07
C LEU A 109 19.28 9.23 8.00
N THR A 110 18.37 8.87 8.90
CA THR A 110 17.01 9.42 8.95
C THR A 110 16.57 9.66 10.39
N ASP A 111 15.57 10.52 10.55
CA ASP A 111 14.82 10.59 11.80
C ASP A 111 14.01 9.30 11.97
N LYS A 112 13.57 9.01 13.20
CA LYS A 112 12.65 7.89 13.46
C LYS A 112 11.41 7.98 12.56
N PHE A 113 11.03 6.86 11.97
CA PHE A 113 9.74 6.76 11.28
C PHE A 113 8.61 6.90 12.30
N ARG A 114 7.74 7.89 12.12
CA ARG A 114 6.67 8.21 13.06
C ARG A 114 5.32 8.20 12.38
N ALA A 115 4.30 7.72 13.09
CA ALA A 115 2.92 7.98 12.74
C ALA A 115 2.62 9.47 12.98
N MET A 116 2.50 10.24 11.89
CA MET A 116 2.37 11.70 12.01
C MET A 116 1.02 12.09 12.64
N ALA A 117 1.09 12.72 13.81
CA ALA A 117 0.11 13.72 14.24
C ALA A 117 0.02 14.82 13.17
N LYS A 118 -1.09 15.57 13.13
CA LYS A 118 -1.12 16.80 12.31
C LYS A 118 0.01 17.71 12.81
N PRO A 119 1.08 17.97 12.03
CA PRO A 119 2.12 18.87 12.52
C PRO A 119 1.51 20.27 12.71
N PRO A 120 2.06 21.11 13.61
CA PRO A 120 1.51 22.45 13.89
C PRO A 120 1.34 23.31 12.61
N TRP A 121 2.14 23.02 11.57
CA TRP A 121 2.10 23.70 10.27
C TRP A 121 1.12 23.09 9.25
N ALA A 122 0.57 21.88 9.48
CA ALA A 122 -0.40 21.26 8.57
C ALA A 122 -1.79 21.93 8.60
N GLY A 123 -1.90 23.11 9.21
CA GLY A 123 -2.97 24.08 8.99
C GLY A 123 -2.65 25.17 7.96
N GLY A 124 -1.50 25.15 7.27
CA GLY A 124 -1.06 26.31 6.48
C GLY A 124 -0.09 26.03 5.33
N GLY A 125 0.03 24.79 4.86
CA GLY A 125 0.81 24.51 3.67
C GLY A 125 0.01 24.72 2.39
N GLY A 126 -0.23 25.96 1.96
CA GLY A 126 -0.53 26.38 0.57
C GLY A 126 -1.59 25.64 -0.29
N HIS A 127 -2.24 24.57 0.17
CA HIS A 127 -3.24 23.83 -0.56
C HIS A 127 -4.60 24.47 -0.25
N SER A 128 -5.28 25.00 -1.26
CA SER A 128 -6.64 25.54 -1.13
C SER A 128 -7.69 24.45 -0.83
N VAL A 129 -7.29 23.17 -0.87
CA VAL A 129 -8.16 22.01 -0.75
C VAL A 129 -8.06 21.41 0.65
N SER A 130 -9.21 21.25 1.32
CA SER A 130 -9.25 20.63 2.65
C SER A 130 -9.39 19.11 2.56
N HIS A 131 -8.45 18.38 3.17
CA HIS A 131 -8.52 16.92 3.32
C HIS A 131 -9.25 16.48 4.59
N THR A 132 -9.61 17.42 5.47
CA THR A 132 -10.26 17.14 6.76
C THR A 132 -11.71 17.61 6.81
N ALA A 133 -12.14 18.48 5.89
CA ALA A 133 -13.51 18.96 5.84
C ALA A 133 -14.50 17.85 5.47
N LYS A 134 -15.70 17.92 6.05
CA LYS A 134 -16.84 17.09 5.62
C LYS A 134 -17.20 17.43 4.18
N GLN A 135 -17.15 16.43 3.31
CA GLN A 135 -17.51 16.59 1.90
C GLN A 135 -19.02 16.36 1.72
N THR A 136 -19.63 17.00 0.72
CA THR A 136 -20.98 16.60 0.27
C THR A 136 -20.88 15.30 -0.53
N PRO A 137 -21.66 14.26 -0.19
CA PRO A 137 -21.69 13.04 -0.99
C PRO A 137 -22.08 13.28 -2.47
N PRO A 138 -21.52 12.51 -3.42
CA PRO A 138 -20.53 11.47 -3.21
C PRO A 138 -19.13 12.05 -2.94
N ILE A 139 -18.47 11.57 -1.89
CA ILE A 139 -17.16 12.05 -1.49
C ILE A 139 -16.06 11.55 -2.44
N GLN A 140 -14.97 12.30 -2.55
CA GLN A 140 -13.69 11.81 -3.05
C GLN A 140 -12.90 11.12 -1.95
N LEU A 141 -12.08 10.14 -2.33
CA LEU A 141 -11.12 9.47 -1.45
C LEU A 141 -9.87 10.33 -1.27
N GLY A 142 -8.86 9.88 -0.53
CA GLY A 142 -7.71 10.69 -0.15
C GLY A 142 -8.00 11.73 0.93
N THR A 143 -9.12 11.59 1.66
CA THR A 143 -9.53 12.47 2.76
C THR A 143 -9.60 11.76 4.09
N SER A 144 -9.73 12.53 5.17
CA SER A 144 -9.96 12.06 6.52
C SER A 144 -11.10 11.04 6.61
N GLY A 145 -10.90 10.01 7.41
CA GLY A 145 -11.92 9.03 7.75
C GLY A 145 -11.38 7.94 8.64
N GLY A 146 -12.25 7.05 9.09
CA GLY A 146 -11.85 5.94 9.97
C GLY A 146 -13.04 5.30 10.67
N TRP A 147 -12.73 4.40 11.59
CA TRP A 147 -13.72 3.71 12.41
C TRP A 147 -14.44 4.69 13.35
N SER A 148 -15.77 4.66 13.35
CA SER A 148 -16.60 5.61 14.12
C SER A 148 -16.54 5.48 15.64
N LYS A 149 -15.88 4.43 16.15
CA LYS A 149 -15.75 4.14 17.58
C LYS A 149 -14.29 4.20 18.05
N ASP A 150 -13.39 4.70 17.22
CA ASP A 150 -11.95 4.83 17.49
C ASP A 150 -11.67 5.95 18.50
N LEU A 151 -12.11 5.71 19.74
CA LEU A 151 -12.09 6.63 20.86
C LEU A 151 -11.65 5.88 22.11
N ALA A 152 -10.54 6.28 22.73
CA ALA A 152 -10.04 5.69 23.96
C ALA A 152 -9.36 6.76 24.82
N ASN A 153 -9.58 6.70 26.14
CA ASN A 153 -8.91 7.56 27.13
C ASN A 153 -9.02 9.07 26.84
N GLY A 154 -10.14 9.52 26.26
CA GLY A 154 -10.36 10.93 25.91
C GLY A 154 -9.74 11.37 24.57
N TYR A 155 -9.06 10.47 23.87
CA TYR A 155 -8.51 10.69 22.54
C TYR A 155 -9.35 9.97 21.49
N CYS A 156 -9.38 10.54 20.28
CA CYS A 156 -9.95 9.87 19.13
C CYS A 156 -8.98 9.88 17.96
N CYS A 157 -9.10 8.84 17.14
CA CYS A 157 -8.18 8.59 16.05
C CYS A 157 -8.86 8.75 14.69
N GLY A 158 -8.04 8.71 13.65
CA GLY A 158 -8.49 8.82 12.27
C GLY A 158 -7.32 8.78 11.31
N GLY A 159 -7.60 8.29 10.12
CA GLY A 159 -6.63 8.12 9.06
C GLY A 159 -7.13 8.72 7.76
N THR A 160 -6.79 8.05 6.66
CA THR A 160 -7.21 8.44 5.31
C THR A 160 -8.07 7.34 4.71
N LEU A 161 -9.20 7.72 4.11
CA LEU A 161 -9.94 6.84 3.20
C LEU A 161 -9.13 6.75 1.90
N GLY A 162 -8.46 5.62 1.65
CA GLY A 162 -7.38 5.52 0.67
C GLY A 162 -7.83 5.48 -0.79
N SER A 163 -8.28 4.31 -1.25
CA SER A 163 -8.67 4.09 -2.65
C SER A 163 -9.94 3.24 -2.76
N LEU A 164 -10.57 3.27 -3.93
CA LEU A 164 -11.68 2.40 -4.23
C LEU A 164 -11.13 1.07 -4.73
N VAL A 165 -11.61 -0.03 -4.14
CA VAL A 165 -11.33 -1.38 -4.64
C VAL A 165 -12.65 -2.08 -4.94
N LYS A 166 -12.63 -3.00 -5.90
CA LYS A 166 -13.81 -3.76 -6.31
C LYS A 166 -13.53 -5.26 -6.14
N ILE A 167 -14.41 -5.95 -5.42
CA ILE A 167 -14.36 -7.40 -5.26
C ILE A 167 -15.69 -7.95 -5.78
N GLY A 168 -15.64 -8.72 -6.87
CA GLY A 168 -16.85 -9.08 -7.61
C GLY A 168 -17.54 -7.84 -8.17
N SER A 169 -18.83 -7.66 -7.87
CA SER A 169 -19.60 -6.46 -8.24
C SER A 169 -19.57 -5.36 -7.17
N THR A 170 -19.10 -5.65 -5.96
CA THR A 170 -19.19 -4.75 -4.80
C THR A 170 -17.98 -3.81 -4.73
N GLN A 171 -18.23 -2.54 -4.45
CA GLN A 171 -17.19 -1.53 -4.23
C GLN A 171 -16.92 -1.32 -2.74
N TYR A 172 -15.64 -1.14 -2.42
CA TYR A 172 -15.15 -0.94 -1.08
C TYR A 172 -14.19 0.25 -1.03
N ILE A 173 -14.12 0.87 0.14
CA ILE A 173 -13.03 1.78 0.51
C ILE A 173 -11.89 0.90 1.04
N LEU A 174 -10.68 1.07 0.52
CA LEU A 174 -9.44 0.52 1.07
C LEU A 174 -8.79 1.56 1.98
N SER A 175 -8.35 1.13 3.15
CA SER A 175 -7.48 1.91 4.03
C SER A 175 -6.49 0.98 4.73
N ASN A 176 -5.67 1.52 5.62
CA ASN A 176 -4.88 0.71 6.52
C ASN A 176 -5.78 0.01 7.54
N TYR A 177 -5.34 -1.16 8.00
CA TYR A 177 -5.98 -1.89 9.07
C TYR A 177 -6.07 -1.04 10.33
N HIS A 178 -4.99 -0.35 10.70
CA HIS A 178 -4.97 0.49 11.89
C HIS A 178 -5.92 1.71 11.83
N VAL A 179 -6.50 2.03 10.66
CA VAL A 179 -7.48 3.11 10.49
C VAL A 179 -8.92 2.61 10.62
N PHE A 180 -9.17 1.37 10.19
CA PHE A 180 -10.52 0.78 10.13
C PHE A 180 -10.80 -0.21 11.27
N GLU A 181 -9.75 -0.81 11.82
CA GLU A 181 -9.83 -1.86 12.84
C GLU A 181 -9.05 -1.52 14.12
N SER A 182 -8.48 -0.30 14.19
CA SER A 182 -7.70 0.32 15.28
C SER A 182 -7.58 -0.52 16.57
N ASP A 183 -8.68 -0.65 17.34
CA ASP A 183 -8.70 -1.42 18.59
C ASP A 183 -8.77 -2.94 18.34
N ILE A 184 -7.61 -3.59 18.42
CA ILE A 184 -7.45 -5.06 18.33
C ILE A 184 -7.60 -5.77 19.69
N VAL A 185 -7.44 -5.01 20.77
CA VAL A 185 -7.65 -5.43 22.15
C VAL A 185 -8.65 -4.46 22.79
N SER A 186 -9.44 -4.96 23.74
CA SER A 186 -10.40 -4.15 24.50
C SER A 186 -9.65 -3.02 25.22
N GLY A 187 -9.68 -1.82 24.65
CA GLY A 187 -9.06 -0.61 25.19
C GLY A 187 -9.93 0.08 26.23
N GLY A 188 -9.65 1.36 26.50
CA GLY A 188 -10.38 2.16 27.50
C GLY A 188 -11.88 2.36 27.24
N ASN A 189 -12.36 2.01 26.04
CA ASN A 189 -13.77 2.04 25.62
C ASN A 189 -14.45 0.66 25.65
N ASN A 190 -13.73 -0.39 26.04
CA ASN A 190 -14.14 -1.80 25.99
C ASN A 190 -14.76 -2.25 24.65
N THR A 191 -14.33 -1.64 23.55
CA THR A 191 -14.86 -1.87 22.22
C THR A 191 -13.74 -2.34 21.30
N VAL A 192 -14.05 -3.29 20.42
CA VAL A 192 -13.17 -3.73 19.35
C VAL A 192 -13.93 -3.67 18.03
N ALA A 193 -13.20 -3.46 16.94
CA ALA A 193 -13.81 -3.33 15.62
C ALA A 193 -14.51 -4.64 15.19
N THR A 194 -15.71 -4.52 14.63
CA THR A 194 -16.54 -5.63 14.15
C THR A 194 -17.05 -5.38 12.73
N THR A 195 -17.18 -6.43 11.92
CA THR A 195 -17.83 -6.31 10.61
C THR A 195 -19.21 -5.69 10.76
N GLY A 196 -19.51 -4.71 9.91
CA GLY A 196 -20.74 -3.92 9.97
C GLY A 196 -20.57 -2.58 10.70
N ASP A 197 -19.46 -2.36 11.41
CA ASP A 197 -19.24 -1.08 12.09
C ASP A 197 -19.18 0.10 11.11
N PRO A 198 -19.70 1.28 11.50
CA PRO A 198 -19.68 2.45 10.61
C PRO A 198 -18.26 2.98 10.40
N ILE A 199 -17.90 3.17 9.13
CA ILE A 199 -16.76 3.98 8.71
C ILE A 199 -17.26 5.36 8.31
N ILE A 200 -16.62 6.40 8.84
CA ILE A 200 -17.08 7.79 8.73
C ILE A 200 -16.12 8.69 7.95
N GLN A 201 -16.68 9.74 7.36
CA GLN A 201 -15.96 10.89 6.79
C GLN A 201 -16.54 12.18 7.37
N PRO A 202 -15.73 13.13 7.86
CA PRO A 202 -14.33 12.97 8.25
C PRO A 202 -14.17 11.95 9.40
N GLY A 203 -12.93 11.58 9.71
CA GLY A 203 -12.59 10.77 10.88
C GLY A 203 -12.80 11.54 12.18
N LEU A 204 -12.94 10.82 13.30
CA LEU A 204 -13.28 11.42 14.61
C LEU A 204 -12.33 12.56 15.00
N ILE A 205 -11.04 12.38 14.74
CA ILE A 205 -9.97 13.36 14.99
C ILE A 205 -10.22 14.72 14.33
N ASP A 206 -10.96 14.77 13.22
CA ASP A 206 -11.23 15.99 12.45
C ASP A 206 -12.64 16.57 12.73
N VAL A 207 -13.40 15.96 13.64
CA VAL A 207 -14.77 16.37 14.02
C VAL A 207 -14.96 16.50 15.53
N ASN A 208 -13.90 16.87 16.25
CA ASN A 208 -13.88 17.03 17.71
C ASN A 208 -14.35 15.78 18.45
N CYS A 209 -13.94 14.60 17.97
CA CYS A 209 -14.35 13.30 18.51
C CYS A 209 -15.87 13.08 18.55
N ASN A 210 -16.65 13.87 17.81
CA ASN A 210 -18.10 13.78 17.78
C ASN A 210 -18.57 13.23 16.43
N LYS A 211 -18.91 11.94 16.41
CA LYS A 211 -19.39 11.26 15.21
C LYS A 211 -20.62 11.91 14.56
N ASN A 212 -21.43 12.67 15.30
CA ASN A 212 -22.62 13.34 14.76
C ASN A 212 -22.26 14.48 13.78
N ASN A 213 -21.02 14.97 13.87
CA ASN A 213 -20.48 15.96 12.93
C ASN A 213 -19.90 15.31 11.67
N ALA A 214 -19.83 13.98 11.60
CA ALA A 214 -19.39 13.22 10.43
C ALA A 214 -20.59 12.66 9.64
N GLN A 215 -20.33 11.73 8.74
CA GLN A 215 -21.32 10.94 8.00
C GLN A 215 -20.77 9.54 7.75
N THR A 216 -21.62 8.52 7.82
CA THR A 216 -21.24 7.14 7.51
C THR A 216 -21.11 6.96 6.00
N VAL A 217 -19.94 6.53 5.53
CA VAL A 217 -19.65 6.35 4.09
C VAL A 217 -19.53 4.88 3.69
N GLY A 218 -19.43 3.98 4.67
CA GLY A 218 -19.42 2.55 4.46
C GLY A 218 -19.49 1.77 5.76
N THR A 219 -19.54 0.46 5.65
CA THR A 219 -19.50 -0.47 6.78
C THR A 219 -18.27 -1.36 6.71
N LEU A 220 -17.58 -1.49 7.83
CA LEU A 220 -16.36 -2.28 7.96
C LEU A 220 -16.58 -3.72 7.51
N VAL A 221 -15.66 -4.26 6.71
CA VAL A 221 -15.53 -5.70 6.48
C VAL A 221 -14.21 -6.13 7.10
N LYS A 222 -14.31 -6.68 8.32
CA LYS A 222 -13.15 -7.00 9.16
C LYS A 222 -12.22 -8.00 8.44
N LYS A 223 -10.92 -7.69 8.44
CA LYS A 223 -9.86 -8.53 7.86
C LYS A 223 -8.93 -9.13 8.90
N SER A 224 -8.78 -8.52 10.07
CA SER A 224 -7.83 -9.01 11.11
C SER A 224 -6.42 -9.21 10.55
N SER A 225 -5.95 -8.27 9.70
CA SER A 225 -4.70 -8.43 8.95
C SER A 225 -3.44 -8.29 9.82
N LEU A 226 -3.54 -7.68 10.99
CA LEU A 226 -2.50 -7.66 12.01
C LEU A 226 -3.02 -8.33 13.31
N PRO A 227 -2.15 -8.96 14.14
CA PRO A 227 -0.69 -9.07 13.99
C PRO A 227 -0.22 -10.29 13.17
N ASN A 228 -1.13 -11.18 12.76
CA ASN A 228 -0.76 -12.50 12.21
C ASN A 228 -0.51 -12.52 10.69
N SER A 229 -0.58 -11.36 10.02
CA SER A 229 -0.24 -11.21 8.60
C SER A 229 0.69 -10.01 8.43
N ASN A 230 1.44 -9.98 7.33
CA ASN A 230 2.38 -8.91 6.98
C ASN A 230 1.73 -7.79 6.16
N VAL A 231 0.40 -7.66 6.22
CA VAL A 231 -0.35 -6.67 5.45
C VAL A 231 -1.13 -5.76 6.40
N ASP A 232 -0.96 -4.45 6.26
CA ASP A 232 -1.73 -3.43 6.98
C ASP A 232 -2.86 -2.90 6.07
N CYS A 233 -3.96 -3.65 5.96
CA CYS A 233 -5.10 -3.25 5.13
C CYS A 233 -6.47 -3.60 5.72
N SER A 234 -7.35 -2.60 5.69
CA SER A 234 -8.79 -2.54 6.00
C SER A 234 -9.65 -2.41 4.74
N ILE A 235 -10.86 -2.99 4.67
CA ILE A 235 -11.86 -2.58 3.68
C ILE A 235 -13.21 -2.27 4.31
N ALA A 236 -13.95 -1.34 3.70
CA ALA A 236 -15.31 -1.00 4.10
C ALA A 236 -16.23 -1.01 2.88
N GLN A 237 -17.34 -1.74 2.95
CA GLN A 237 -18.31 -1.78 1.87
C GLN A 237 -18.97 -0.40 1.74
N ILE A 238 -18.90 0.19 0.55
CA ILE A 238 -19.40 1.54 0.31
C ILE A 238 -20.92 1.58 0.49
N SER A 239 -21.39 2.56 1.27
CA SER A 239 -22.82 2.87 1.36
C SER A 239 -23.28 3.59 0.09
N SER A 240 -24.47 3.23 -0.40
CA SER A 240 -25.00 3.75 -1.67
C SER A 240 -24.97 5.28 -1.72
N GLY A 241 -24.42 5.86 -2.79
CA GLY A 241 -24.33 7.30 -3.01
C GLY A 241 -23.29 8.04 -2.17
N MET A 242 -22.59 7.38 -1.25
CA MET A 242 -21.69 8.06 -0.31
C MET A 242 -20.31 8.37 -0.88
N VAL A 243 -19.78 7.51 -1.77
CA VAL A 243 -18.44 7.65 -2.36
C VAL A 243 -18.57 7.67 -3.87
N ARG A 244 -17.72 8.46 -4.55
CA ARG A 244 -17.70 8.48 -6.02
C ARG A 244 -17.37 7.09 -6.58
N THR A 245 -18.19 6.61 -7.49
CA THR A 245 -18.09 5.25 -8.05
C THR A 245 -16.93 5.07 -9.03
N ASP A 246 -16.36 6.18 -9.52
CA ASP A 246 -15.14 6.20 -10.32
C ASP A 246 -13.85 6.18 -9.50
N GLY A 247 -13.96 6.11 -8.16
CA GLY A 247 -12.82 6.00 -7.26
C GLY A 247 -11.89 7.22 -7.26
N ALA A 248 -12.38 8.39 -7.65
CA ALA A 248 -11.57 9.61 -7.67
C ALA A 248 -10.96 9.91 -6.28
N ILE A 249 -9.65 10.14 -6.28
CA ILE A 249 -8.87 10.54 -5.10
C ILE A 249 -8.67 12.05 -5.17
N LEU A 250 -8.92 12.76 -4.08
CA LEU A 250 -8.83 14.22 -3.98
C LEU A 250 -7.47 14.72 -4.49
N GLU A 251 -7.50 15.73 -5.37
CA GLU A 251 -6.34 16.30 -6.08
C GLU A 251 -5.56 15.35 -7.01
N ILE A 252 -5.90 14.06 -7.06
CA ILE A 252 -5.29 13.06 -7.95
C ILE A 252 -6.18 12.74 -9.14
N GLY A 253 -7.50 12.67 -8.93
CA GLY A 253 -8.49 12.22 -9.90
C GLY A 253 -8.72 10.71 -9.89
N THR A 254 -9.39 10.21 -10.93
CA THR A 254 -9.61 8.78 -11.15
C THR A 254 -8.30 8.10 -11.55
N ILE A 255 -8.03 6.95 -10.92
CA ILE A 255 -6.86 6.13 -11.21
C ILE A 255 -7.21 4.95 -12.12
N SER A 256 -6.20 4.38 -12.78
CA SER A 256 -6.35 3.13 -13.53
C SER A 256 -6.79 1.98 -12.61
N SER A 257 -7.64 1.09 -13.13
CA SER A 257 -7.99 -0.17 -12.45
C SER A 257 -6.86 -1.20 -12.51
N SER A 258 -5.85 -0.99 -13.37
CA SER A 258 -4.68 -1.84 -13.48
C SER A 258 -3.60 -1.36 -12.51
N THR A 259 -3.18 -2.25 -11.61
CA THR A 259 -2.03 -2.03 -10.74
C THR A 259 -0.73 -2.31 -11.47
N VAL A 260 0.34 -1.64 -11.08
CA VAL A 260 1.71 -1.90 -11.54
C VAL A 260 2.59 -2.22 -10.34
N SER A 261 3.60 -3.09 -10.52
CA SER A 261 4.58 -3.37 -9.47
C SER A 261 5.33 -2.11 -9.06
N ALA A 262 5.70 -2.03 -7.78
CA ALA A 262 6.57 -0.99 -7.29
C ALA A 262 7.98 -1.19 -7.86
N ALA A 263 8.58 -0.12 -8.36
CA ALA A 263 9.96 -0.12 -8.86
C ALA A 263 10.75 1.02 -8.23
N ILE A 264 12.04 0.83 -8.01
CA ILE A 264 12.92 1.92 -7.56
C ILE A 264 12.84 3.09 -8.55
N ASN A 265 12.83 4.32 -8.02
CA ASN A 265 12.66 5.58 -8.74
C ASN A 265 11.31 5.77 -9.45
N GLN A 266 10.35 4.85 -9.26
CA GLN A 266 8.99 5.05 -9.76
C GLN A 266 8.39 6.30 -9.09
N ALA A 267 7.99 7.27 -9.90
CA ALA A 267 7.34 8.48 -9.43
C ALA A 267 5.99 8.14 -8.79
N VAL A 268 5.75 8.69 -7.60
CA VAL A 268 4.53 8.47 -6.82
C VAL A 268 3.94 9.79 -6.36
N LYS A 269 2.63 9.78 -6.15
CA LYS A 269 1.92 10.84 -5.45
C LYS A 269 0.97 10.23 -4.43
N LYS A 270 0.85 10.87 -3.27
CA LYS A 270 -0.08 10.49 -2.20
C LYS A 270 -1.01 11.65 -1.90
N SER A 271 -2.27 11.34 -1.60
CA SER A 271 -3.24 12.28 -1.03
C SER A 271 -3.72 11.71 0.29
N GLY A 272 -3.64 12.50 1.37
CA GLY A 272 -4.12 12.04 2.68
C GLY A 272 -4.36 13.16 3.67
N ARG A 273 -5.03 12.81 4.78
CA ARG A 273 -5.57 13.76 5.76
C ARG A 273 -4.56 14.78 6.28
N THR A 274 -3.31 14.37 6.47
CA THR A 274 -2.31 15.15 7.23
C THR A 274 -1.51 16.08 6.33
N THR A 275 -1.01 15.58 5.21
CA THR A 275 -0.06 16.30 4.36
C THR A 275 -0.66 16.77 3.03
N GLY A 276 -1.95 16.50 2.79
CA GLY A 276 -2.58 16.72 1.50
C GLY A 276 -1.91 15.94 0.37
N LEU A 277 -1.99 16.49 -0.84
CA LEU A 277 -1.24 16.00 -1.99
C LEU A 277 0.27 16.19 -1.81
N SER A 278 1.03 15.15 -2.12
CA SER A 278 2.49 15.23 -2.14
C SER A 278 3.06 14.25 -3.16
N HIS A 279 4.26 14.56 -3.62
CA HIS A 279 4.94 13.86 -4.70
C HIS A 279 6.32 13.39 -4.23
N SER A 280 6.74 12.22 -4.69
CA SER A 280 8.08 11.68 -4.46
C SER A 280 8.38 10.57 -5.47
N ALA A 281 9.38 9.75 -5.20
CA ALA A 281 9.64 8.49 -5.88
C ALA A 281 9.88 7.35 -4.87
N VAL A 282 9.69 6.11 -5.29
CA VAL A 282 10.03 4.92 -4.50
C VAL A 282 11.55 4.85 -4.31
N SER A 283 12.02 4.98 -3.08
CA SER A 283 13.45 4.95 -2.73
C SER A 283 13.95 3.56 -2.32
N GLY A 284 13.04 2.64 -1.99
CA GLY A 284 13.39 1.30 -1.54
C GLY A 284 12.22 0.32 -1.66
N LEU A 285 12.54 -0.95 -1.84
CA LEU A 285 11.61 -2.08 -1.88
C LEU A 285 11.81 -3.00 -0.68
N ASN A 286 10.81 -3.84 -0.40
CA ASN A 286 10.86 -4.84 0.68
C ASN A 286 11.29 -4.27 2.04
N ALA A 287 10.82 -3.06 2.37
CA ALA A 287 11.27 -2.38 3.58
C ALA A 287 10.71 -3.05 4.85
N THR A 288 11.58 -3.27 5.83
CA THR A 288 11.21 -3.61 7.21
C THR A 288 11.64 -2.45 8.09
N VAL A 289 10.69 -1.78 8.74
CA VAL A 289 10.95 -0.56 9.51
C VAL A 289 10.25 -0.59 10.86
N SER A 290 10.89 0.04 11.84
CA SER A 290 10.30 0.35 13.14
C SER A 290 9.55 1.66 13.06
N VAL A 291 8.22 1.62 13.18
CA VAL A 291 7.37 2.82 13.20
C VAL A 291 7.02 3.15 14.64
N THR A 292 7.36 4.36 15.07
CA THR A 292 6.99 4.87 16.39
C THR A 292 5.60 5.48 16.33
N TYR A 293 4.73 5.01 17.22
CA TYR A 293 3.42 5.63 17.50
C TYR A 293 3.57 6.37 18.82
N ASP A 294 3.78 7.69 18.75
CA ASP A 294 3.78 8.51 19.94
C ASP A 294 2.33 8.62 20.46
N ALA A 295 2.16 8.61 21.78
CA ALA A 295 0.90 9.02 22.39
C ALA A 295 0.75 10.52 22.09
N VAL A 296 0.13 10.85 20.96
CA VAL A 296 -0.13 12.24 20.61
C VAL A 296 -1.16 12.75 21.60
N SER A 297 -0.69 13.52 22.58
CA SER A 297 -1.55 14.38 23.38
C SER A 297 -2.14 15.40 22.42
N PHE A 298 -3.44 15.26 22.14
CA PHE A 298 -4.25 16.28 21.47
C PHE A 298 -4.74 17.31 22.49
#